data_AF-A0A4Z1KHN8-F1
#
_entry.id   AF-A0A4Z1KHN8-F1
#
_cell.length_a   1.000
_cell.length_b   1.000
_cell.length_c   1.000
_cell.angle_alpha   90.00
_cell.angle_beta   90.00
_cell.angle_gamma   90.00
#
_symmetry.space_group_name_H-M   'P 1'
#
loop_
_entity.id
_entity.type
_entity.pdbx_description
1 polymer ?
#
loop_
_entity_poly.entity_id
_entity_poly.type
_entity_poly.pdbx_seq_one_letter_code
_entity_poly.pdbx_strand_id
1 'polypeptide(L)'
;MATIALPRPIPAGHTRSSSPPHSHPLTPTLSLDSINSSSAFPIPIPNKHLPVCPPGPTPSEKPDTPPNSPPTKELSLSQPSILYPPVNYNSRYVESSIIYEIDAAGVATALEHLAGQPLPDPSQVFPWFHGLHPSNHIQQAFFIARRRTLRRTPRCIRGITIVKADGDLTSSRLKGAITPDEFLKFGLTTEFQEVDPKEGFSVRNFQIQAAKSAMVSDIIVYGEDPRNVERLAREIAAAQQAVRETHFNQGHEISQYNTFICTSAFSEFEEKYPQIVSVDSRARWTGEVMDFFHQERVEMCAMTKASEIDHNVWLGPTPDEFSETRRASSGGEFDILIECNDLGQINPRGLQDIAEGRSNKRQLGFPSSGMIQPPSWEHEQADGILETCKWIYNLSHGILPEDEDGNIEVVTKTKERKILIHCTDGYTESTLLGLAYFTYATGLSIPKAWLELHISKKRNFFAYPQDVSLLTTIAPRLLSESPVHRKSSLLDITDLAKEEPEWM
;
A
#
# COMPACT_ATOMS: atom_id res chain seq x y z
N MET A 1 -1.84 21.67 -3.05
CA MET A 1 -3.30 21.64 -3.23
C MET A 1 -3.89 21.07 -1.96
N ALA A 2 -4.67 21.86 -1.22
CA ALA A 2 -5.33 21.41 0.00
C ALA A 2 -6.72 20.87 -0.36
N THR A 3 -7.10 19.71 0.18
CA THR A 3 -8.48 19.19 0.10
C THR A 3 -9.02 19.14 1.52
N ILE A 4 -9.91 20.09 1.84
CA ILE A 4 -10.67 20.12 3.10
C ILE A 4 -12.11 19.75 2.75
N ALA A 5 -12.67 18.75 3.42
CA ALA A 5 -14.09 18.41 3.33
C ALA A 5 -14.76 18.75 4.67
N LEU A 6 -15.52 19.84 4.70
CA LEU A 6 -16.38 20.21 5.84
C LEU A 6 -17.85 19.93 5.50
N PRO A 7 -18.61 19.23 6.35
CA PRO A 7 -20.05 19.08 6.18
C PRO A 7 -20.80 20.34 6.67
N ARG A 8 -21.71 20.88 5.84
CA ARG A 8 -22.62 21.98 6.22
C ARG A 8 -23.81 21.47 7.05
N PRO A 9 -24.31 22.23 8.03
CA PRO A 9 -25.53 21.89 8.77
C PRO A 9 -26.80 22.17 7.95
N ILE A 10 -27.77 21.25 8.02
CA ILE A 10 -29.09 21.33 7.36
C ILE A 10 -30.08 22.07 8.28
N PRO A 11 -30.85 23.06 7.81
CA PRO A 11 -31.90 23.69 8.62
C PRO A 11 -33.15 22.81 8.72
N ALA A 12 -33.78 22.79 9.89
CA ALA A 12 -35.06 22.15 10.14
C ALA A 12 -36.24 22.99 9.61
N GLY A 13 -37.20 22.35 8.93
CA GLY A 13 -38.54 22.95 8.75
C GLY A 13 -39.39 22.44 7.57
N HIS A 14 -40.57 21.93 7.92
CA HIS A 14 -41.86 22.02 7.21
C HIS A 14 -42.40 20.85 6.34
N THR A 15 -43.20 20.03 7.03
CA THR A 15 -44.63 19.69 6.83
C THR A 15 -45.14 19.01 5.53
N ARG A 16 -45.84 17.89 5.77
CA ARG A 16 -46.68 17.04 4.91
C ARG A 16 -47.73 17.77 4.05
N SER A 17 -48.02 17.19 2.88
CA SER A 17 -49.36 17.11 2.28
C SER A 17 -49.53 15.80 1.48
N SER A 18 -50.75 15.29 1.47
CA SER A 18 -51.23 13.93 1.15
C SER A 18 -52.05 13.86 -0.15
N SER A 19 -51.95 12.77 -0.95
CA SER A 19 -53.04 12.04 -1.67
C SER A 19 -52.51 11.02 -2.74
N PRO A 20 -53.29 9.97 -3.14
CA PRO A 20 -52.79 8.63 -3.58
C PRO A 20 -53.28 8.20 -5.00
N PRO A 21 -53.41 6.89 -5.37
CA PRO A 21 -52.35 5.92 -5.73
C PRO A 21 -52.58 5.26 -7.12
N HIS A 22 -51.53 4.99 -7.93
CA HIS A 22 -51.62 3.98 -9.00
C HIS A 22 -50.30 3.23 -9.22
N SER A 23 -50.33 1.96 -8.78
CA SER A 23 -49.71 0.75 -9.35
C SER A 23 -48.44 0.86 -10.20
N HIS A 24 -47.31 0.39 -9.69
CA HIS A 24 -46.39 -0.61 -10.31
C HIS A 24 -45.34 -1.03 -9.26
N PRO A 25 -44.95 -2.33 -9.15
CA PRO A 25 -44.01 -2.78 -8.13
C PRO A 25 -42.59 -2.35 -8.50
N LEU A 26 -42.07 -1.34 -7.80
CA LEU A 26 -40.65 -1.00 -7.80
C LEU A 26 -39.89 -2.00 -6.92
N THR A 27 -38.87 -2.60 -7.51
CA THR A 27 -37.88 -3.47 -6.89
C THR A 27 -37.11 -2.71 -5.80
N PRO A 28 -36.71 -3.35 -4.69
CA PRO A 28 -36.01 -2.65 -3.63
C PRO A 28 -34.60 -2.26 -4.11
N THR A 29 -34.29 -0.98 -4.01
CA THR A 29 -32.93 -0.45 -4.05
C THR A 29 -32.17 -1.04 -2.87
N LEU A 30 -31.19 -1.91 -3.13
CA LEU A 30 -30.31 -2.48 -2.10
C LEU A 30 -29.44 -1.36 -1.52
N SER A 31 -29.68 -1.02 -0.24
CA SER A 31 -28.79 -0.14 0.54
C SER A 31 -27.51 -0.90 0.92
N LEU A 32 -26.35 -0.25 0.78
CA LEU A 32 -25.02 -0.79 1.07
C LEU A 32 -24.66 -0.83 2.58
N ASP A 33 -25.57 -0.44 3.47
CA ASP A 33 -25.23 -0.16 4.87
C ASP A 33 -25.04 -1.39 5.80
N SER A 34 -25.14 -2.64 5.33
CA SER A 34 -25.14 -3.81 6.25
C SER A 34 -24.07 -4.89 6.00
N ILE A 35 -22.93 -4.58 5.38
CA ILE A 35 -21.94 -5.60 4.99
C ILE A 35 -20.61 -5.37 5.72
N ASN A 36 -20.50 -5.86 6.96
CA ASN A 36 -19.21 -6.18 7.61
C ASN A 36 -19.44 -7.05 8.86
N SER A 37 -19.86 -8.30 8.65
CA SER A 37 -19.93 -9.31 9.70
C SER A 37 -19.58 -10.69 9.13
N SER A 38 -18.29 -11.02 9.01
CA SER A 38 -17.73 -12.37 9.26
C SER A 38 -16.30 -12.52 8.71
N SER A 39 -15.46 -13.13 9.54
CA SER A 39 -14.03 -13.38 9.39
C SER A 39 -13.72 -14.75 8.76
N ALA A 40 -12.72 -14.83 7.88
CA ALA A 40 -11.71 -15.91 7.79
C ALA A 40 -10.90 -15.83 6.47
N PHE A 41 -10.03 -14.83 6.31
CA PHE A 41 -8.97 -14.80 5.29
C PHE A 41 -7.76 -14.02 5.84
N PRO A 42 -6.52 -14.30 5.39
CA PRO A 42 -5.34 -13.59 5.86
C PRO A 42 -5.53 -12.09 5.66
N ILE A 43 -5.33 -11.34 6.74
CA ILE A 43 -5.59 -9.91 6.86
C ILE A 43 -4.79 -9.21 5.75
N PRO A 44 -5.45 -8.61 4.74
CA PRO A 44 -4.77 -7.68 3.85
C PRO A 44 -4.18 -6.57 4.72
N ILE A 45 -2.95 -6.13 4.48
CA ILE A 45 -2.42 -4.90 5.09
C ILE A 45 -3.53 -3.85 4.95
N PRO A 46 -4.13 -3.37 6.05
CA PRO A 46 -5.36 -2.62 5.94
C PRO A 46 -5.08 -1.29 5.25
N ASN A 47 -5.43 -1.18 3.97
CA ASN A 47 -5.64 0.11 3.32
C ASN A 47 -6.92 0.72 3.89
N LYS A 48 -6.90 1.01 5.20
CA LYS A 48 -8.10 1.08 6.02
C LYS A 48 -8.91 2.34 5.75
N HIS A 49 -8.35 3.39 5.14
CA HIS A 49 -9.07 4.66 4.98
C HIS A 49 -8.65 5.43 3.72
N LEU A 50 -8.94 4.89 2.53
CA LEU A 50 -9.22 5.81 1.44
C LEU A 50 -10.49 6.58 1.81
N PRO A 51 -10.51 7.92 1.73
CA PRO A 51 -11.73 8.67 1.95
C PRO A 51 -12.80 8.11 1.02
N VAL A 52 -13.92 7.68 1.58
CA VAL A 52 -15.14 7.48 0.80
C VAL A 52 -15.51 8.86 0.31
N CYS A 53 -15.03 9.23 -0.88
CA CYS A 53 -15.62 10.32 -1.63
C CYS A 53 -16.98 9.81 -2.09
N PRO A 54 -18.11 10.27 -1.53
CA PRO A 54 -19.38 10.06 -2.20
C PRO A 54 -19.21 10.63 -3.61
N PRO A 55 -19.68 9.94 -4.67
CA PRO A 55 -19.77 10.60 -5.97
C PRO A 55 -20.58 11.86 -5.72
N GLY A 56 -19.97 13.02 -5.95
CA GLY A 56 -20.68 14.30 -5.84
C GLY A 56 -21.97 14.26 -6.68
N PRO A 57 -22.90 15.22 -6.48
CA PRO A 57 -24.09 15.29 -7.30
C PRO A 57 -23.68 15.20 -8.77
N THR A 58 -24.30 14.28 -9.53
CA THR A 58 -24.08 14.17 -10.98
C THR A 58 -24.20 15.55 -11.59
N PRO A 59 -23.15 16.07 -12.26
CA PRO A 59 -23.22 17.35 -12.93
C PRO A 59 -24.44 17.35 -13.86
N SER A 60 -25.31 18.36 -13.74
CA SER A 60 -26.49 18.49 -14.61
C SER A 60 -26.11 18.77 -16.06
N GLU A 61 -24.86 19.15 -16.29
CA GLU A 61 -24.30 19.42 -17.60
C GLU A 61 -23.21 18.39 -17.91
N LYS A 62 -23.34 17.73 -19.07
CA LYS A 62 -22.30 16.85 -19.60
C LYS A 62 -21.03 17.70 -19.80
N PRO A 63 -19.87 17.30 -19.27
CA PRO A 63 -18.62 17.99 -19.60
C PRO A 63 -18.42 17.93 -21.11
N ASP A 64 -18.03 19.06 -21.68
CA ASP A 64 -17.70 19.25 -23.10
C ASP A 64 -16.41 18.46 -23.38
N THR A 65 -16.56 17.15 -23.52
CA THR A 65 -15.49 16.24 -23.89
C THR A 65 -15.19 16.45 -25.37
N PRO A 66 -13.91 16.48 -25.79
CA PRO A 66 -13.56 16.56 -27.20
C PRO A 66 -14.28 15.45 -27.97
N PRO A 67 -14.68 15.70 -29.24
CA PRO A 67 -15.51 14.77 -29.98
C PRO A 67 -14.90 13.37 -29.97
N ASN A 68 -15.73 12.36 -29.69
CA ASN A 68 -15.34 10.96 -29.76
C ASN A 68 -14.54 10.73 -31.04
N SER A 69 -13.29 10.27 -30.89
CA SER A 69 -12.51 9.79 -32.02
C SER A 69 -13.37 8.79 -32.80
N PRO A 70 -13.40 8.86 -34.14
CA PRO A 70 -14.24 7.96 -34.93
C PRO A 70 -13.93 6.51 -34.53
N PRO A 71 -14.93 5.63 -34.39
CA PRO A 71 -14.69 4.25 -33.99
C PRO A 71 -13.83 3.60 -35.07
N THR A 72 -12.54 3.42 -34.78
CA THR A 72 -11.68 2.60 -35.62
C THR A 72 -12.29 1.22 -35.57
N LYS A 73 -12.87 0.76 -36.68
CA LYS A 73 -13.18 -0.65 -36.89
C LYS A 73 -11.85 -1.39 -37.05
N GLU A 74 -11.00 -1.34 -36.04
CA GLU A 74 -9.88 -2.25 -35.93
C GLU A 74 -10.47 -3.57 -35.49
N LEU A 75 -10.49 -4.49 -36.45
CA LEU A 75 -10.76 -5.90 -36.23
C LEU A 75 -10.04 -6.32 -34.94
N SER A 76 -10.77 -6.95 -34.03
CA SER A 76 -10.29 -7.49 -32.76
C SER A 76 -9.22 -8.56 -33.00
N LEU A 77 -8.03 -8.14 -33.39
CA LEU A 77 -6.88 -9.01 -33.57
C LEU A 77 -6.30 -9.28 -32.19
N SER A 78 -6.11 -10.57 -31.89
CA SER A 78 -5.37 -11.00 -30.71
C SER A 78 -3.97 -10.40 -30.78
N GLN A 79 -3.42 -9.97 -29.63
CA GLN A 79 -2.05 -9.50 -29.55
C GLN A 79 -1.09 -10.52 -30.22
N PRO A 80 -0.28 -10.10 -31.20
CA PRO A 80 0.68 -11.00 -31.82
C PRO A 80 1.69 -11.51 -30.78
N SER A 81 2.14 -12.75 -30.94
CA SER A 81 3.17 -13.34 -30.10
C SER A 81 4.19 -14.04 -30.98
N ILE A 82 5.48 -13.82 -30.72
CA ILE A 82 6.56 -14.56 -31.38
C ILE A 82 6.74 -15.97 -30.81
N LEU A 83 6.04 -16.29 -29.73
CA LEU A 83 5.96 -17.64 -29.16
C LEU A 83 4.85 -18.48 -29.83
N TYR A 84 4.08 -17.89 -30.76
CA TYR A 84 2.98 -18.56 -31.44
C TYR A 84 2.89 -18.23 -32.95
N PRO A 85 2.73 -19.24 -33.83
CA PRO A 85 2.75 -20.67 -33.52
C PRO A 85 4.17 -21.13 -33.12
N PRO A 86 4.31 -22.15 -32.25
CA PRO A 86 5.60 -22.58 -31.71
C PRO A 86 6.38 -23.47 -32.69
N VAL A 87 6.52 -23.04 -33.94
CA VAL A 87 7.08 -23.87 -35.05
C VAL A 87 8.60 -23.94 -35.04
N ASN A 88 9.27 -22.95 -34.47
CA ASN A 88 10.73 -22.81 -34.50
C ASN A 88 11.40 -23.25 -33.18
N TYR A 89 10.68 -23.97 -32.32
CA TYR A 89 11.17 -24.39 -31.01
C TYR A 89 11.30 -25.90 -30.95
N ASN A 90 12.37 -26.38 -30.31
CA ASN A 90 12.45 -27.79 -29.94
C ASN A 90 11.28 -28.11 -29.01
N SER A 91 10.64 -29.25 -29.25
CA SER A 91 9.51 -29.70 -28.46
C SER A 91 9.72 -31.10 -27.93
N ARG A 92 9.15 -31.35 -26.75
CA ARG A 92 9.12 -32.66 -26.12
C ARG A 92 7.67 -32.98 -25.77
N TYR A 93 7.22 -34.16 -26.18
CA TYR A 93 5.95 -34.69 -25.73
C TYR A 93 6.10 -35.25 -24.34
N VAL A 94 5.26 -34.79 -23.42
CA VAL A 94 5.18 -35.33 -22.06
C VAL A 94 3.74 -35.72 -21.78
N GLU A 95 3.49 -37.03 -21.71
CA GLU A 95 2.15 -37.61 -21.61
C GLU A 95 1.23 -37.12 -22.75
N SER A 96 0.22 -36.30 -22.43
CA SER A 96 -0.72 -35.70 -23.38
C SER A 96 -0.41 -34.23 -23.72
N SER A 97 0.67 -33.67 -23.21
CA SER A 97 1.03 -32.25 -23.35
C SER A 97 2.36 -32.06 -24.08
N ILE A 98 2.58 -30.85 -24.62
CA ILE A 98 3.81 -30.48 -25.33
C ILE A 98 4.50 -29.37 -24.56
N ILE A 99 5.79 -29.55 -24.30
CA ILE A 99 6.66 -28.53 -23.72
C ILE A 99 7.69 -28.12 -24.76
N TYR A 100 7.95 -26.82 -24.86
CA TYR A 100 8.92 -26.25 -25.78
C TYR A 100 10.17 -25.77 -25.04
N GLU A 101 11.30 -25.71 -25.71
CA GLU A 101 12.55 -25.16 -25.16
C GLU A 101 12.74 -23.71 -25.62
N ILE A 102 13.23 -22.85 -24.74
CA ILE A 102 13.59 -21.46 -25.05
C ILE A 102 14.89 -21.09 -24.33
N ASP A 103 15.80 -20.37 -25.00
CA ASP A 103 17.05 -19.88 -24.41
C ASP A 103 16.88 -18.45 -23.86
N ALA A 104 17.89 -17.92 -23.17
CA ALA A 104 17.86 -16.57 -22.61
C ALA A 104 17.59 -15.48 -23.67
N ALA A 105 18.15 -15.66 -24.87
CA ALA A 105 17.94 -14.77 -26.01
C ALA A 105 16.48 -14.74 -26.45
N GLY A 106 15.86 -15.92 -26.57
CA GLY A 106 14.45 -16.07 -26.90
C GLY A 106 13.54 -15.45 -25.84
N VAL A 107 13.83 -15.67 -24.56
CA VAL A 107 13.07 -15.06 -23.45
C VAL A 107 13.13 -13.54 -23.52
N ALA A 108 14.33 -12.97 -23.65
CA ALA A 108 14.53 -11.52 -23.75
C ALA A 108 13.80 -10.92 -24.96
N THR A 109 13.94 -11.55 -26.13
CA THR A 109 13.28 -11.11 -27.37
C THR A 109 11.76 -11.17 -27.25
N ALA A 110 11.22 -12.21 -26.60
CA ALA A 110 9.78 -12.36 -26.42
C ALA A 110 9.20 -11.30 -25.46
N LEU A 111 9.91 -11.01 -24.37
CA LEU A 111 9.53 -9.95 -23.43
C LEU A 111 9.62 -8.56 -24.05
N GLU A 112 10.67 -8.28 -24.83
CA GLU A 112 10.82 -7.01 -25.56
C GLU A 112 9.72 -6.84 -26.61
N HIS A 113 9.42 -7.90 -27.38
CA HIS A 113 8.33 -7.88 -28.35
C HIS A 113 6.96 -7.63 -27.69
N LEU A 114 6.69 -8.25 -26.54
CA LEU A 114 5.44 -8.01 -25.79
C LEU A 114 5.37 -6.57 -25.28
N ALA A 115 6.47 -6.04 -24.74
CA ALA A 115 6.53 -4.68 -24.22
C ALA A 115 6.38 -3.60 -25.31
N GLY A 116 6.77 -3.91 -26.55
CA GLY A 116 6.64 -3.00 -27.70
C GLY A 116 5.23 -2.92 -28.30
N GLN A 117 4.27 -3.70 -27.80
CA GLN A 117 2.91 -3.75 -28.34
C GLN A 117 1.94 -2.81 -27.60
N PRO A 118 0.91 -2.29 -28.29
CA PRO A 118 -0.15 -1.56 -27.61
C PRO A 118 -0.93 -2.47 -26.66
N LEU A 119 -1.37 -1.90 -25.55
CA LEU A 119 -2.32 -2.55 -24.65
C LEU A 119 -3.69 -2.68 -25.33
N PRO A 120 -4.46 -3.74 -25.02
CA PRO A 120 -5.81 -3.91 -25.56
C PRO A 120 -6.74 -2.77 -25.09
N ASP A 121 -7.78 -2.50 -25.88
CA ASP A 121 -8.84 -1.56 -25.47
C ASP A 121 -9.43 -2.01 -24.12
N PRO A 122 -9.45 -1.14 -23.09
CA PRO A 122 -9.96 -1.48 -21.76
C PRO A 122 -11.38 -2.05 -21.78
N SER A 123 -12.23 -1.66 -22.72
CA SER A 123 -13.60 -2.17 -22.87
C SER A 123 -13.69 -3.65 -23.22
N GLN A 124 -12.60 -4.25 -23.71
CA GLN A 124 -12.54 -5.67 -24.08
C GLN A 124 -12.10 -6.56 -22.90
N VAL A 125 -11.47 -5.97 -21.89
CA VAL A 125 -10.84 -6.70 -20.76
C VAL A 125 -11.46 -6.33 -19.42
N PHE A 126 -12.10 -5.15 -19.34
CA PHE A 126 -12.95 -4.75 -18.23
C PHE A 126 -14.38 -5.28 -18.43
N PRO A 127 -15.00 -5.90 -17.41
CA PRO A 127 -14.55 -6.03 -16.02
C PRO A 127 -13.91 -7.39 -15.73
N TRP A 128 -13.53 -8.17 -16.75
CA TRP A 128 -13.02 -9.52 -16.57
C TRP A 128 -11.82 -9.57 -15.61
N PHE A 129 -10.84 -8.68 -15.76
CA PHE A 129 -9.69 -8.61 -14.82
C PHE A 129 -10.06 -8.29 -13.37
N HIS A 130 -11.24 -7.73 -13.12
CA HIS A 130 -11.70 -7.39 -11.77
C HIS A 130 -12.50 -8.50 -11.11
N GLY A 131 -12.70 -9.63 -11.78
CA GLY A 131 -13.32 -10.82 -11.22
C GLY A 131 -14.84 -10.80 -11.31
N LEU A 132 -15.40 -11.86 -11.91
CA LEU A 132 -16.81 -12.00 -12.25
C LEU A 132 -17.30 -13.41 -11.89
N HIS A 133 -16.97 -13.88 -10.68
CA HIS A 133 -17.34 -15.20 -10.20
C HIS A 133 -18.87 -15.41 -10.28
N PRO A 134 -19.37 -16.57 -10.78
CA PRO A 134 -20.81 -16.84 -10.94
C PRO A 134 -21.64 -16.73 -9.66
N SER A 135 -21.04 -17.00 -8.49
CA SER A 135 -21.69 -16.87 -7.18
C SER A 135 -21.69 -15.44 -6.63
N ASN A 136 -20.86 -14.53 -7.16
CA ASN A 136 -20.78 -13.17 -6.66
C ASN A 136 -21.87 -12.29 -7.30
N HIS A 137 -23.06 -12.35 -6.73
CA HIS A 137 -24.22 -11.61 -7.26
C HIS A 137 -24.07 -10.09 -7.15
N ILE A 138 -23.38 -9.59 -6.11
CA ILE A 138 -23.17 -8.15 -5.88
C ILE A 138 -22.29 -7.59 -7.00
N GLN A 139 -21.11 -8.19 -7.20
CA GLN A 139 -20.16 -7.78 -8.21
C GLN A 139 -20.72 -7.93 -9.63
N GLN A 140 -21.45 -9.01 -9.90
CA GLN A 140 -22.15 -9.21 -11.17
C GLN A 140 -23.26 -8.19 -11.41
N ALA A 141 -24.05 -7.82 -10.38
CA ALA A 141 -25.09 -6.81 -10.52
C ALA A 141 -24.50 -5.44 -10.87
N PHE A 142 -23.36 -5.09 -10.26
CA PHE A 142 -22.67 -3.84 -10.53
C PHE A 142 -22.08 -3.80 -11.95
N PHE A 143 -21.32 -4.82 -12.35
CA PHE A 143 -20.60 -4.82 -13.63
C PHE A 143 -21.41 -5.31 -14.83
N ILE A 144 -22.30 -6.28 -14.61
CA ILE A 144 -22.89 -7.10 -15.68
C ILE A 144 -24.41 -6.98 -15.69
N ALA A 145 -24.99 -5.89 -15.17
CA ALA A 145 -26.44 -5.72 -14.99
C ALA A 145 -27.31 -6.27 -16.13
N ARG A 146 -26.84 -6.28 -17.40
CA ARG A 146 -27.45 -7.02 -18.54
C ARG A 146 -26.50 -7.62 -19.60
N ARG A 147 -25.19 -7.84 -19.35
CA ARG A 147 -24.20 -8.20 -20.40
C ARG A 147 -23.39 -9.49 -20.15
N ARG A 148 -24.05 -10.66 -20.20
CA ARG A 148 -23.44 -11.98 -19.90
C ARG A 148 -22.15 -12.31 -20.67
N THR A 149 -21.93 -11.70 -21.84
CA THR A 149 -20.71 -11.86 -22.66
C THR A 149 -19.44 -11.37 -21.96
N LEU A 150 -19.55 -10.42 -21.03
CA LEU A 150 -18.41 -9.86 -20.28
C LEU A 150 -17.75 -10.85 -19.31
N ARG A 151 -18.38 -12.01 -19.06
CA ARG A 151 -17.81 -13.11 -18.27
C ARG A 151 -16.81 -13.97 -19.04
N ARG A 152 -16.81 -13.87 -20.37
CA ARG A 152 -15.95 -14.70 -21.21
C ARG A 152 -14.51 -14.24 -21.12
N THR A 153 -13.58 -15.19 -21.19
CA THR A 153 -12.15 -14.94 -21.34
C THR A 153 -11.91 -14.06 -22.57
N PRO A 154 -11.26 -12.89 -22.42
CA PRO A 154 -10.93 -12.01 -23.52
C PRO A 154 -10.07 -12.72 -24.57
N ARG A 155 -10.39 -12.53 -25.85
CA ARG A 155 -9.62 -13.10 -26.97
C ARG A 155 -8.55 -12.16 -27.53
N CYS A 156 -8.63 -10.88 -27.17
CA CYS A 156 -7.70 -9.85 -27.61
C CYS A 156 -6.34 -9.94 -26.93
N ILE A 157 -6.24 -10.67 -25.81
CA ILE A 157 -5.01 -10.78 -25.03
C ILE A 157 -4.31 -12.10 -25.34
N ARG A 158 -3.00 -12.01 -25.50
CA ARG A 158 -2.09 -13.15 -25.40
C ARG A 158 -0.83 -12.67 -24.68
N GLY A 159 -0.72 -13.00 -23.40
CA GLY A 159 0.40 -12.57 -22.56
C GLY A 159 1.59 -13.52 -22.60
N ILE A 160 2.64 -13.14 -21.86
CA ILE A 160 3.74 -14.01 -21.47
C ILE A 160 3.80 -13.99 -19.94
N THR A 161 3.80 -15.16 -19.31
CA THR A 161 3.98 -15.30 -17.87
C THR A 161 5.31 -15.99 -17.59
N ILE A 162 6.16 -15.31 -16.81
CA ILE A 162 7.46 -15.85 -16.40
C ILE A 162 7.31 -16.45 -15.01
N VAL A 163 7.73 -17.70 -14.83
CA VAL A 163 7.53 -18.45 -13.58
C VAL A 163 8.87 -18.99 -13.09
N LYS A 164 9.26 -18.63 -11.87
CA LYS A 164 10.46 -19.20 -11.23
C LYS A 164 10.10 -20.52 -10.56
N ALA A 165 10.75 -21.60 -10.95
CA ALA A 165 10.32 -22.96 -10.62
C ALA A 165 10.35 -23.30 -9.12
N ASP A 166 11.26 -22.68 -8.36
CA ASP A 166 11.39 -22.88 -6.91
C ASP A 166 10.48 -21.95 -6.08
N GLY A 167 9.82 -20.97 -6.72
CA GLY A 167 9.01 -19.96 -6.05
C GLY A 167 9.80 -18.93 -5.22
N ASP A 168 11.13 -19.00 -5.17
CA ASP A 168 11.94 -18.06 -4.40
C ASP A 168 12.29 -16.81 -5.23
N LEU A 169 11.45 -15.79 -5.18
CA LEU A 169 11.68 -14.52 -5.89
C LEU A 169 12.68 -13.58 -5.20
N THR A 170 13.29 -13.99 -4.08
CA THR A 170 14.25 -13.14 -3.34
C THR A 170 15.63 -13.07 -4.01
N SER A 171 15.92 -14.01 -4.91
CA SER A 171 17.16 -14.07 -5.69
C SER A 171 16.86 -14.53 -7.11
N SER A 172 17.77 -14.21 -8.04
CA SER A 172 17.69 -14.63 -9.44
C SER A 172 16.32 -14.39 -10.08
N ARG A 173 15.78 -13.17 -9.95
CA ARG A 173 14.42 -12.82 -10.38
C ARG A 173 14.44 -12.11 -11.73
N LEU A 174 13.80 -12.71 -12.72
CA LEU A 174 13.51 -12.05 -14.00
C LEU A 174 12.34 -11.05 -13.89
N LYS A 175 12.29 -10.09 -14.81
CA LYS A 175 11.26 -9.05 -14.92
C LYS A 175 9.87 -9.67 -14.99
N GLY A 176 9.02 -9.30 -14.02
CA GLY A 176 7.64 -9.78 -13.95
C GLY A 176 7.50 -11.27 -13.59
N ALA A 177 8.57 -11.92 -13.11
CA ALA A 177 8.49 -13.30 -12.66
C ALA A 177 7.58 -13.43 -11.42
N ILE A 178 6.72 -14.44 -11.46
CA ILE A 178 5.78 -14.81 -10.39
C ILE A 178 6.10 -16.19 -9.82
N THR A 179 5.53 -16.50 -8.66
CA THR A 179 5.62 -17.84 -8.05
C THR A 179 4.56 -18.78 -8.63
N PRO A 180 4.79 -20.10 -8.59
CA PRO A 180 3.78 -21.06 -9.02
C PRO A 180 2.48 -20.95 -8.22
N ASP A 181 2.56 -20.74 -6.90
CA ASP A 181 1.41 -20.60 -6.00
C ASP A 181 0.57 -19.34 -6.23
N GLU A 182 1.04 -18.40 -7.03
CA GLU A 182 0.26 -17.19 -7.38
C GLU A 182 -0.89 -17.51 -8.34
N PHE A 183 -0.77 -18.57 -9.16
CA PHE A 183 -1.76 -18.90 -10.19
C PHE A 183 -2.13 -20.39 -10.28
N LEU A 184 -1.35 -21.29 -9.65
CA LEU A 184 -1.64 -22.72 -9.60
C LEU A 184 -2.13 -23.15 -8.23
N LYS A 185 -2.99 -24.15 -8.21
CA LYS A 185 -3.40 -24.88 -7.02
C LYS A 185 -2.81 -26.28 -7.10
N PHE A 186 -1.91 -26.60 -6.17
CA PHE A 186 -1.35 -27.94 -6.05
C PHE A 186 -2.29 -28.85 -5.26
N GLY A 187 -2.51 -30.06 -5.77
CA GLY A 187 -3.41 -31.05 -5.19
C GLY A 187 -3.11 -32.45 -5.72
N LEU A 188 -4.15 -33.30 -5.84
CA LEU A 188 -4.03 -34.56 -6.59
C LEU A 188 -3.71 -34.29 -8.07
N THR A 189 -4.28 -33.21 -8.59
CA THR A 189 -4.03 -32.63 -9.91
C THR A 189 -3.64 -31.16 -9.71
N THR A 190 -2.64 -30.68 -10.47
CA THR A 190 -2.28 -29.27 -10.52
C THR A 190 -3.24 -28.55 -11.48
N GLU A 191 -3.87 -27.48 -11.01
CA GLU A 191 -4.91 -26.75 -11.74
C GLU A 191 -4.69 -25.25 -11.63
N PHE A 192 -5.18 -24.46 -12.60
CA PHE A 192 -5.24 -23.01 -12.44
C PHE A 192 -6.21 -22.63 -11.31
N GLN A 193 -5.84 -21.63 -10.51
CA GLN A 193 -6.69 -21.13 -9.43
C GLN A 193 -7.91 -20.37 -9.96
N GLU A 194 -9.09 -20.65 -9.40
CA GLU A 194 -10.26 -19.78 -9.53
C GLU A 194 -10.11 -18.63 -8.54
N VAL A 195 -9.55 -17.53 -9.04
CA VAL A 195 -9.21 -16.35 -8.24
C VAL A 195 -10.34 -15.32 -8.17
N ASP A 196 -11.43 -15.48 -8.93
CA ASP A 196 -12.51 -14.52 -8.88
C ASP A 196 -13.22 -14.57 -7.51
N PRO A 197 -13.37 -13.43 -6.82
CA PRO A 197 -13.94 -13.41 -5.48
C PRO A 197 -15.40 -13.85 -5.51
N LYS A 198 -15.74 -14.82 -4.67
CA LYS A 198 -17.09 -15.40 -4.59
C LYS A 198 -18.12 -14.47 -3.97
N GLU A 199 -17.66 -13.51 -3.16
CA GLU A 199 -18.49 -12.60 -2.38
C GLU A 199 -17.83 -11.20 -2.29
N GLY A 200 -18.59 -10.22 -1.81
CA GLY A 200 -18.14 -8.84 -1.66
C GLY A 200 -18.11 -8.06 -2.97
N PHE A 201 -17.66 -6.81 -2.87
CA PHE A 201 -17.55 -5.89 -4.00
C PHE A 201 -16.20 -5.19 -3.96
N SER A 202 -15.45 -5.28 -5.05
CA SER A 202 -14.22 -4.52 -5.22
C SER A 202 -13.97 -4.22 -6.70
N VAL A 203 -13.83 -2.93 -7.01
CA VAL A 203 -13.37 -2.44 -8.32
C VAL A 203 -11.85 -2.46 -8.45
N ARG A 204 -11.12 -2.89 -7.40
CA ARG A 204 -9.65 -2.91 -7.34
C ARG A 204 -9.14 -4.28 -6.91
N ASN A 205 -9.66 -5.33 -7.55
CA ASN A 205 -9.12 -6.68 -7.41
C ASN A 205 -7.81 -6.82 -8.20
N PHE A 206 -6.78 -6.06 -7.84
CA PHE A 206 -5.47 -6.16 -8.51
C PHE A 206 -4.76 -7.47 -8.15
N GLN A 207 -5.00 -7.99 -6.94
CA GLN A 207 -4.40 -9.22 -6.42
C GLN A 207 -4.71 -10.48 -7.23
N ILE A 208 -5.76 -10.46 -8.06
CA ILE A 208 -6.16 -11.62 -8.89
C ILE A 208 -5.62 -11.52 -10.31
N GLN A 209 -5.13 -10.35 -10.73
CA GLN A 209 -4.85 -10.08 -12.14
C GLN A 209 -3.67 -10.88 -12.70
N ALA A 210 -2.66 -11.17 -11.89
CA ALA A 210 -1.53 -12.01 -12.30
C ALA A 210 -2.00 -13.43 -12.66
N ALA A 211 -2.78 -14.07 -11.78
CA ALA A 211 -3.34 -15.39 -12.02
C ALA A 211 -4.25 -15.42 -13.26
N LYS A 212 -5.13 -14.41 -13.40
CA LYS A 212 -5.97 -14.29 -14.61
C LYS A 212 -5.14 -14.11 -15.86
N SER A 213 -4.10 -13.28 -15.82
CA SER A 213 -3.18 -13.07 -16.95
C SER A 213 -2.45 -14.36 -17.33
N ALA A 214 -2.03 -15.17 -16.36
CA ALA A 214 -1.39 -16.46 -16.59
C ALA A 214 -2.29 -17.43 -17.37
N MET A 215 -3.60 -17.43 -17.12
CA MET A 215 -4.57 -18.25 -17.87
C MET A 215 -4.70 -17.87 -19.35
N VAL A 216 -4.24 -16.68 -19.74
CA VAL A 216 -4.28 -16.16 -21.12
C VAL A 216 -2.89 -15.88 -21.68
N SER A 217 -1.88 -16.61 -21.20
CA SER A 217 -0.47 -16.39 -21.55
C SER A 217 0.24 -17.65 -22.02
N ASP A 218 1.23 -17.45 -22.89
CA ASP A 218 2.34 -18.40 -23.03
C ASP A 218 3.17 -18.36 -21.73
N ILE A 219 3.50 -19.52 -21.16
CA ILE A 219 4.14 -19.61 -19.85
C ILE A 219 5.58 -20.10 -20.01
N ILE A 220 6.54 -19.35 -19.47
CA ILE A 220 7.97 -19.69 -19.49
C ILE A 220 8.40 -20.03 -18.07
N VAL A 221 8.90 -21.24 -17.88
CA VAL A 221 9.43 -21.72 -16.59
C VAL A 221 10.95 -21.67 -16.61
N TYR A 222 11.55 -21.04 -15.62
CA TYR A 222 13.01 -20.97 -15.44
C TYR A 222 13.40 -21.31 -14.00
N GLY A 223 14.67 -21.66 -13.78
CA GLY A 223 15.20 -21.97 -12.45
C GLY A 223 16.52 -22.72 -12.52
N GLU A 224 17.20 -22.82 -11.39
CA GLU A 224 18.52 -23.45 -11.29
C GLU A 224 18.47 -24.99 -11.33
N ASP A 225 17.42 -25.62 -10.78
CA ASP A 225 17.24 -27.07 -10.82
C ASP A 225 16.43 -27.49 -12.06
N PRO A 226 17.06 -28.12 -13.08
CA PRO A 226 16.37 -28.53 -14.30
C PRO A 226 15.24 -29.53 -14.04
N ARG A 227 15.36 -30.36 -12.99
CA ARG A 227 14.32 -31.35 -12.64
C ARG A 227 13.07 -30.65 -12.14
N ASN A 228 13.24 -29.62 -11.31
CA ASN A 228 12.14 -28.83 -10.79
C ASN A 228 11.47 -28.02 -11.91
N VAL A 229 12.27 -27.38 -12.78
CA VAL A 229 11.79 -26.65 -13.97
C VAL A 229 10.95 -27.57 -14.86
N GLU A 230 11.49 -28.76 -15.18
CA GLU A 230 10.80 -29.71 -16.03
C GLU A 230 9.51 -30.24 -15.38
N ARG A 231 9.55 -30.59 -14.09
CA ARG A 231 8.35 -31.02 -13.34
C ARG A 231 7.26 -29.96 -13.39
N LEU A 232 7.57 -28.71 -13.04
CA LEU A 232 6.59 -27.64 -13.01
C LEU A 232 6.03 -27.33 -14.40
N ALA A 233 6.88 -27.33 -15.43
CA ALA A 233 6.43 -27.11 -16.81
C ALA A 233 5.43 -28.19 -17.28
N ARG A 234 5.61 -29.46 -16.87
CA ARG A 234 4.65 -30.53 -17.16
C ARG A 234 3.30 -30.26 -16.50
N GLU A 235 3.32 -29.88 -15.22
CA GLU A 235 2.11 -29.58 -14.46
C GLU A 235 1.35 -28.39 -15.07
N ILE A 236 2.07 -27.34 -15.48
CA ILE A 236 1.48 -26.18 -16.17
C ILE A 236 0.89 -26.57 -17.53
N ALA A 237 1.62 -27.33 -18.33
CA ALA A 237 1.15 -27.75 -19.66
C ALA A 237 -0.13 -28.61 -19.55
N ALA A 238 -0.17 -29.53 -18.58
CA ALA A 238 -1.36 -30.32 -18.27
C ALA A 238 -2.54 -29.44 -17.82
N ALA A 239 -2.30 -28.44 -16.96
CA ALA A 239 -3.32 -27.49 -16.53
C ALA A 239 -3.87 -26.65 -17.70
N GLN A 240 -3.01 -26.16 -18.60
CA GLN A 240 -3.43 -25.43 -19.81
C GLN A 240 -4.31 -26.30 -20.71
N GLN A 241 -3.93 -27.57 -20.89
CA GLN A 241 -4.69 -28.53 -21.68
C GLN A 241 -6.07 -28.83 -21.04
N ALA A 242 -6.12 -29.06 -19.73
CA ALA A 242 -7.38 -29.32 -19.01
C ALA A 242 -8.36 -28.14 -19.08
N VAL A 243 -7.86 -26.91 -18.97
CA VAL A 243 -8.67 -25.68 -19.16
C VAL A 243 -9.21 -25.63 -20.59
N ARG A 244 -8.38 -25.92 -21.60
CA ARG A 244 -8.79 -25.94 -23.00
C ARG A 244 -9.89 -26.96 -23.27
N GLU A 245 -9.74 -28.18 -22.78
CA GLU A 245 -10.73 -29.24 -22.93
C GLU A 245 -12.05 -28.87 -22.25
N THR A 246 -11.98 -28.31 -21.04
CA THR A 246 -13.16 -27.84 -20.30
C THR A 246 -13.91 -26.76 -21.07
N HIS A 247 -13.21 -25.77 -21.60
CA HIS A 247 -13.82 -24.71 -22.41
C HIS A 247 -14.40 -25.23 -23.72
N PHE A 248 -13.68 -26.12 -24.41
CA PHE A 248 -14.15 -26.76 -25.63
C PHE A 248 -15.46 -27.53 -25.41
N ASN A 249 -15.53 -28.32 -24.33
CA ASN A 249 -16.73 -29.06 -23.94
C ASN A 249 -17.93 -28.15 -23.59
N GLN A 250 -17.66 -26.90 -23.18
CA GLN A 250 -18.69 -25.87 -22.93
C GLN A 250 -19.09 -25.08 -24.19
N GLY A 251 -18.53 -25.41 -25.37
CA GLY A 251 -18.74 -24.66 -26.60
C GLY A 251 -18.05 -23.30 -26.63
N HIS A 252 -17.07 -23.09 -25.76
CA HIS A 252 -16.23 -21.89 -25.74
C HIS A 252 -14.88 -22.19 -26.39
N GLU A 253 -14.55 -21.43 -27.43
CA GLU A 253 -13.22 -21.51 -28.03
C GLU A 253 -12.29 -20.51 -27.33
N ILE A 254 -11.21 -21.03 -26.76
CA ILE A 254 -10.09 -20.27 -26.18
C ILE A 254 -8.86 -20.44 -27.06
N SER A 255 -7.99 -19.42 -27.06
CA SER A 255 -6.71 -19.48 -27.77
C SER A 255 -5.84 -20.61 -27.19
N GLN A 256 -5.02 -21.23 -28.04
CA GLN A 256 -4.03 -22.19 -27.59
C GLN A 256 -2.80 -21.46 -27.03
N TYR A 257 -2.47 -21.74 -25.78
CA TYR A 257 -1.26 -21.24 -25.13
C TYR A 257 -0.23 -22.35 -24.99
N ASN A 258 1.05 -21.97 -24.94
CA ASN A 258 2.17 -22.91 -24.89
C ASN A 258 2.93 -22.77 -23.57
N THR A 259 3.57 -23.87 -23.16
CA THR A 259 4.50 -23.89 -22.03
C THR A 259 5.92 -24.09 -22.53
N PHE A 260 6.85 -23.26 -22.06
CA PHE A 260 8.27 -23.29 -22.38
C PHE A 260 9.11 -23.55 -21.14
N ILE A 261 10.19 -24.31 -21.30
CA ILE A 261 11.28 -24.41 -20.32
C ILE A 261 12.46 -23.57 -20.79
N CYS A 262 12.97 -22.73 -19.90
CA CYS A 262 14.21 -21.99 -20.15
C CYS A 262 15.40 -22.94 -19.99
N THR A 263 16.23 -23.06 -21.02
CA THR A 263 17.41 -23.93 -21.02
C THR A 263 18.69 -23.22 -20.60
N SER A 264 18.69 -21.88 -20.58
CA SER A 264 19.82 -21.06 -20.15
C SER A 264 19.92 -20.97 -18.63
N ALA A 265 21.17 -20.94 -18.12
CA ALA A 265 21.44 -20.65 -16.72
C ALA A 265 21.17 -19.17 -16.39
N PHE A 266 20.89 -18.85 -15.12
CA PHE A 266 20.58 -17.48 -14.73
C PHE A 266 21.73 -16.49 -15.01
N SER A 267 22.97 -16.93 -14.82
CA SER A 267 24.19 -16.14 -15.12
C SER A 267 24.21 -15.58 -16.55
N GLU A 268 23.63 -16.27 -17.53
CA GLU A 268 23.56 -15.76 -18.91
C GLU A 268 22.66 -14.52 -19.03
N PHE A 269 21.58 -14.46 -18.25
CA PHE A 269 20.72 -13.28 -18.18
C PHE A 269 21.46 -12.10 -17.55
N GLU A 270 22.21 -12.35 -16.46
CA GLU A 270 23.00 -11.30 -15.80
C GLU A 270 24.07 -10.72 -16.73
N GLU A 271 24.73 -11.56 -17.52
CA GLU A 271 25.82 -11.13 -18.41
C GLU A 271 25.32 -10.47 -19.71
N LYS A 272 24.26 -10.99 -20.33
CA LYS A 272 23.85 -10.59 -21.69
C LYS A 272 22.54 -9.83 -21.76
N TYR A 273 21.66 -10.00 -20.76
CA TYR A 273 20.30 -9.44 -20.77
C TYR A 273 19.94 -8.76 -19.43
N PRO A 274 20.80 -7.85 -18.91
CA PRO A 274 20.58 -7.23 -17.60
C PRO A 274 19.26 -6.46 -17.51
N GLN A 275 18.73 -5.94 -18.63
CA GLN A 275 17.48 -5.19 -18.72
C GLN A 275 16.22 -5.98 -18.37
N ILE A 276 16.31 -7.30 -18.25
CA ILE A 276 15.21 -8.17 -17.79
C ILE A 276 15.51 -8.87 -16.46
N VAL A 277 16.59 -8.50 -15.77
CA VAL A 277 16.94 -9.03 -14.45
C VAL A 277 16.52 -8.02 -13.39
N SER A 278 15.54 -8.36 -12.55
CA SER A 278 15.09 -7.51 -11.44
C SER A 278 15.95 -7.69 -10.19
N VAL A 279 16.30 -8.93 -9.87
CA VAL A 279 17.13 -9.29 -8.72
C VAL A 279 18.22 -10.25 -9.18
N ASP A 280 19.46 -9.94 -8.85
CA ASP A 280 20.63 -10.73 -9.21
C ASP A 280 20.72 -12.03 -8.39
N SER A 281 21.67 -12.89 -8.77
CA SER A 281 21.96 -14.18 -8.09
C SER A 281 22.47 -14.01 -6.66
N ARG A 282 22.80 -12.79 -6.23
CA ARG A 282 23.24 -12.43 -4.88
C ARG A 282 22.14 -11.75 -4.07
N ALA A 283 20.87 -11.85 -4.51
CA ALA A 283 19.71 -11.25 -3.87
C ALA A 283 19.78 -9.71 -3.79
N ARG A 284 20.40 -9.06 -4.79
CA ARG A 284 20.47 -7.61 -4.89
C ARG A 284 19.63 -7.11 -6.05
N TRP A 285 18.92 -6.02 -5.83
CA TRP A 285 18.22 -5.30 -6.89
C TRP A 285 19.23 -4.74 -7.89
N THR A 286 18.99 -4.94 -9.18
CA THR A 286 19.90 -4.49 -10.24
C THR A 286 19.71 -3.02 -10.61
N GLY A 287 18.51 -2.48 -10.41
CA GLY A 287 18.11 -1.15 -10.89
C GLY A 287 17.76 -1.11 -12.40
N GLU A 288 17.95 -2.20 -13.12
CA GLU A 288 17.70 -2.30 -14.57
C GLU A 288 16.20 -2.47 -14.89
N VAL A 289 15.46 -3.04 -13.94
CA VAL A 289 14.02 -3.22 -14.02
C VAL A 289 13.35 -2.37 -12.96
N MET A 290 12.46 -1.48 -13.39
CA MET A 290 11.64 -0.67 -12.50
C MET A 290 10.67 -1.55 -11.70
N ASP A 291 10.82 -1.55 -10.38
CA ASP A 291 9.85 -2.10 -9.43
C ASP A 291 9.11 -0.92 -8.79
N PHE A 292 7.81 -0.80 -9.06
CA PHE A 292 7.02 0.35 -8.61
C PHE A 292 6.93 0.45 -7.10
N PHE A 293 6.88 -0.67 -6.37
CA PHE A 293 6.82 -0.66 -4.91
C PHE A 293 8.15 -0.20 -4.32
N HIS A 294 9.25 -0.67 -4.90
CA HIS A 294 10.58 -0.20 -4.51
C HIS A 294 10.78 1.27 -4.84
N GLN A 295 10.40 1.71 -6.04
CA GLN A 295 10.51 3.11 -6.45
C GLN A 295 9.64 4.00 -5.57
N GLU A 296 8.39 3.62 -5.30
CA GLU A 296 7.50 4.31 -4.37
C GLU A 296 8.15 4.42 -3.00
N ARG A 297 8.73 3.34 -2.47
CA ARG A 297 9.46 3.35 -1.20
C ARG A 297 10.63 4.33 -1.21
N VAL A 298 11.43 4.34 -2.27
CA VAL A 298 12.59 5.24 -2.41
C VAL A 298 12.14 6.70 -2.49
N GLU A 299 11.15 7.00 -3.33
CA GLU A 299 10.61 8.35 -3.50
C GLU A 299 9.93 8.86 -2.23
N MET A 300 9.17 8.01 -1.55
CA MET A 300 8.54 8.28 -0.27
C MET A 300 9.61 8.58 0.80
N CYS A 301 10.65 7.76 0.92
CA CYS A 301 11.77 8.00 1.84
C CYS A 301 12.56 9.28 1.49
N ALA A 302 12.70 9.61 0.21
CA ALA A 302 13.33 10.85 -0.23
C ALA A 302 12.48 12.07 0.13
N MET A 303 11.17 12.00 -0.07
CA MET A 303 10.21 13.05 0.27
C MET A 303 10.20 13.34 1.79
N THR A 304 10.32 12.31 2.62
CA THR A 304 10.17 12.43 4.08
C THR A 304 11.47 12.31 4.84
N LYS A 305 12.60 12.34 4.14
CA LYS A 305 13.97 12.24 4.67
C LYS A 305 14.09 12.95 6.01
N ALA A 306 14.75 12.28 6.97
CA ALA A 306 14.86 12.77 8.34
C ALA A 306 15.32 14.24 8.37
N SER A 307 14.53 15.10 9.01
CA SER A 307 14.81 16.53 9.15
C SER A 307 14.43 17.04 10.53
N GLU A 308 15.14 18.06 11.02
CA GLU A 308 15.03 18.53 12.40
C GLU A 308 13.72 19.28 12.54
N ILE A 309 12.90 18.85 13.49
CA ILE A 309 11.69 19.58 13.85
C ILE A 309 12.00 20.56 14.99
N ASP A 310 12.82 20.18 15.95
CA ASP A 310 13.24 20.97 17.12
C ASP A 310 14.64 20.55 17.58
N HIS A 311 15.26 21.27 18.54
CA HIS A 311 16.64 21.01 18.98
C HIS A 311 16.90 19.52 19.28
N ASN A 312 17.77 18.90 18.47
CA ASN A 312 18.14 17.48 18.51
C ASN A 312 16.98 16.47 18.33
N VAL A 313 15.81 16.92 17.87
CA VAL A 313 14.66 16.07 17.58
C VAL A 313 14.32 16.09 16.10
N TRP A 314 14.37 14.91 15.50
CA TRP A 314 14.21 14.67 14.07
C TRP A 314 12.95 13.86 13.82
N LEU A 315 12.34 14.08 12.66
CA LEU A 315 11.20 13.31 12.18
C LEU A 315 11.54 12.72 10.80
N GLY A 316 11.25 11.45 10.55
CA GLY A 316 11.63 10.81 9.28
C GLY A 316 11.08 9.39 9.09
N PRO A 317 11.31 8.76 7.93
CA PRO A 317 10.94 7.37 7.69
C PRO A 317 11.80 6.42 8.51
N THR A 318 11.30 5.21 8.72
CA THR A 318 12.08 4.12 9.33
C THR A 318 13.38 3.91 8.54
N PRO A 319 14.55 3.91 9.20
CA PRO A 319 15.84 3.73 8.51
C PRO A 319 15.97 2.36 7.84
N ASP A 320 15.84 2.30 6.51
CA ASP A 320 15.88 1.04 5.75
C ASP A 320 17.27 0.37 5.76
N GLU A 321 17.29 -0.96 5.75
CA GLU A 321 18.51 -1.78 5.63
C GLU A 321 19.08 -1.85 4.23
N PHE A 322 18.20 -1.74 3.24
CA PHE A 322 18.49 -2.02 1.84
C PHE A 322 18.90 -0.78 1.04
N SER A 323 18.85 0.40 1.65
CA SER A 323 19.27 1.63 0.99
C SER A 323 20.80 1.64 0.88
N GLU A 324 21.35 1.68 -0.34
CA GLU A 324 22.80 1.83 -0.57
C GLU A 324 23.39 3.07 0.14
N THR A 325 22.53 4.04 0.45
CA THR A 325 22.80 5.20 1.30
C THR A 325 23.34 4.83 2.67
N ARG A 326 23.12 3.61 3.15
CA ARG A 326 23.70 3.10 4.40
C ARG A 326 25.21 2.91 4.31
N ARG A 327 25.83 2.72 3.13
CA ARG A 327 27.32 2.70 3.04
C ARG A 327 27.95 4.09 3.28
N ALA A 328 27.17 5.16 3.17
CA ALA A 328 27.59 6.51 3.55
C ALA A 328 27.16 6.88 4.99
N SER A 329 26.14 6.21 5.55
CA SER A 329 25.52 6.56 6.85
C SER A 329 25.56 5.45 7.90
N SER A 330 26.31 4.37 7.70
CA SER A 330 26.47 3.27 8.67
C SER A 330 27.34 3.72 9.86
N GLY A 331 26.71 4.48 10.75
CA GLY A 331 27.28 4.92 12.02
C GLY A 331 26.39 5.97 12.72
N GLY A 332 25.50 5.53 13.62
CA GLY A 332 25.09 6.30 14.80
C GLY A 332 24.62 7.74 14.61
N GLU A 333 23.74 8.03 13.65
CA GLU A 333 23.20 9.38 13.46
C GLU A 333 22.28 9.82 14.62
N PHE A 334 21.53 8.88 15.20
CA PHE A 334 20.61 9.11 16.31
C PHE A 334 20.98 8.26 17.54
N ASP A 335 20.91 8.85 18.73
CA ASP A 335 21.09 8.16 20.02
C ASP A 335 19.83 7.37 20.40
N ILE A 336 18.64 7.86 20.04
CA ILE A 336 17.32 7.29 20.37
C ILE A 336 16.43 7.28 19.12
N LEU A 337 15.72 6.16 18.94
CA LEU A 337 14.73 5.91 17.90
C LEU A 337 13.38 5.65 18.58
N ILE A 338 12.36 6.43 18.21
CA ILE A 338 10.98 6.24 18.67
C ILE A 338 10.16 5.86 17.45
N GLU A 339 9.82 4.57 17.36
CA GLU A 339 9.00 4.02 16.28
C GLU A 339 7.52 4.15 16.62
N CYS A 340 6.78 4.88 15.77
CA CYS A 340 5.33 4.98 15.85
C CYS A 340 4.69 3.86 15.03
N ASN A 341 4.03 2.90 15.69
CA ASN A 341 3.35 1.77 15.04
C ASN A 341 2.16 1.27 15.88
N ASP A 342 1.34 0.40 15.29
CA ASP A 342 0.11 -0.11 15.91
C ASP A 342 0.33 -0.94 17.20
N LEU A 343 1.54 -1.46 17.41
CA LEU A 343 1.91 -2.23 18.60
C LEU A 343 2.61 -1.37 19.66
N GLY A 344 2.85 -0.10 19.35
CA GLY A 344 3.50 0.85 20.23
C GLY A 344 2.65 1.14 21.47
N GLN A 345 3.33 1.39 22.59
CA GLN A 345 2.69 1.70 23.87
C GLN A 345 3.24 3.03 24.40
N ILE A 346 2.38 3.82 25.05
CA ILE A 346 2.80 5.05 25.72
C ILE A 346 3.62 4.65 26.94
N ASN A 347 4.95 4.81 26.86
CA ASN A 347 5.87 4.40 27.91
C ASN A 347 6.91 5.51 28.20
N PRO A 348 6.51 6.60 28.87
CA PRO A 348 7.44 7.67 29.25
C PRO A 348 8.55 7.16 30.17
N ARG A 349 8.28 6.09 30.95
CA ARG A 349 9.28 5.50 31.84
C ARG A 349 10.50 4.97 31.09
N GLY A 350 10.31 4.44 29.89
CA GLY A 350 11.44 4.02 29.04
C GLY A 350 12.39 5.15 28.68
N LEU A 351 11.88 6.37 28.47
CA LEU A 351 12.71 7.56 28.21
C LEU A 351 13.37 8.07 29.50
N GLN A 352 12.63 8.06 30.62
CA GLN A 352 13.19 8.38 31.94
C GLN A 352 14.37 7.47 32.29
N ASP A 353 14.22 6.15 32.13
CA ASP A 353 15.27 5.19 32.44
C ASP A 353 16.52 5.42 31.58
N ILE A 354 16.37 5.92 30.33
CA ILE A 354 17.49 6.35 29.49
C ILE A 354 18.15 7.62 30.03
N ALA A 355 17.35 8.62 30.44
CA ALA A 355 17.83 9.88 30.99
C ALA A 355 18.65 9.67 32.27
N GLU A 356 18.19 8.76 33.14
CA GLU A 356 18.83 8.41 34.41
C GLU A 356 20.00 7.42 34.25
N GLY A 357 20.29 6.96 33.03
CA GLY A 357 21.34 5.96 32.76
C GLY A 357 21.02 4.55 33.25
N ARG A 358 19.76 4.26 33.61
CA ARG A 358 19.26 2.93 34.01
C ARG A 358 19.06 2.00 32.81
N SER A 359 18.92 2.56 31.61
CA SER A 359 18.73 1.82 30.36
C SER A 359 19.63 2.34 29.24
N ASN A 360 20.21 1.41 28.48
CA ASN A 360 20.93 1.71 27.23
C ASN A 360 20.07 1.41 25.98
N LYS A 361 18.75 1.23 26.16
CA LYS A 361 17.83 0.92 25.07
C LYS A 361 17.80 2.11 24.09
N ARG A 362 18.03 1.85 22.81
CA ARG A 362 18.01 2.87 21.76
C ARG A 362 16.69 2.94 21.00
N GLN A 363 15.84 1.92 21.10
CA GLN A 363 14.59 1.81 20.35
C GLN A 363 13.40 1.74 21.30
N LEU A 364 12.45 2.63 21.11
CA LEU A 364 11.21 2.75 21.85
C LEU A 364 10.04 2.71 20.86
N GLY A 365 8.88 2.25 21.34
CA GLY A 365 7.65 2.29 20.56
C GLY A 365 6.75 3.41 21.08
N PHE A 366 5.92 3.95 20.21
CA PHE A 366 4.82 4.85 20.55
C PHE A 366 3.60 4.47 19.69
N PRO A 367 2.35 4.60 20.17
CA PRO A 367 1.19 4.25 19.36
C PRO A 367 1.13 5.06 18.06
N SER A 368 0.77 4.40 16.95
CA SER A 368 0.53 5.08 15.68
C SER A 368 -0.63 6.09 15.78
N SER A 369 -0.53 7.16 14.99
CA SER A 369 -1.63 8.10 14.73
C SER A 369 -2.91 7.34 14.36
N GLY A 370 -4.05 7.71 14.95
CA GLY A 370 -5.35 7.09 14.72
C GLY A 370 -5.69 5.90 15.63
N MET A 371 -4.74 5.38 16.42
CA MET A 371 -4.99 4.24 17.32
C MET A 371 -5.69 4.61 18.63
N ILE A 372 -5.54 5.85 19.09
CA ILE A 372 -6.13 6.30 20.36
C ILE A 372 -7.59 6.73 20.15
N GLN A 373 -8.54 5.91 20.58
CA GLN A 373 -9.98 6.09 20.32
C GLN A 373 -10.72 6.74 21.52
N PRO A 374 -11.69 7.64 21.30
CA PRO A 374 -12.63 8.05 22.35
C PRO A 374 -13.49 6.85 22.85
N PRO A 375 -13.90 6.77 24.14
CA PRO A 375 -13.69 7.71 25.23
C PRO A 375 -12.41 7.41 26.04
N SER A 376 -11.46 6.65 25.50
CA SER A 376 -10.22 6.25 26.22
C SER A 376 -9.24 7.39 26.50
N TRP A 377 -9.66 8.65 26.32
CA TRP A 377 -8.97 9.84 26.85
C TRP A 377 -9.02 9.89 28.39
N GLU A 378 -8.78 8.75 29.02
CA GLU A 378 -8.45 8.68 30.43
C GLU A 378 -7.26 9.61 30.65
N HIS A 379 -7.30 10.36 31.75
CA HIS A 379 -6.24 11.30 32.10
C HIS A 379 -4.84 10.67 31.95
N GLU A 380 -4.71 9.38 32.27
CA GLU A 380 -3.48 8.59 32.14
C GLU A 380 -2.87 8.57 30.73
N GLN A 381 -3.66 8.47 29.66
CA GLN A 381 -3.10 8.50 28.30
C GLN A 381 -2.61 9.89 27.93
N ALA A 382 -3.39 10.93 28.26
CA ALA A 382 -2.98 12.31 28.04
C ALA A 382 -1.75 12.69 28.88
N ASP A 383 -1.68 12.20 30.13
CA ASP A 383 -0.51 12.30 31.01
C ASP A 383 0.70 11.63 30.33
N GLY A 384 0.52 10.40 29.85
CA GLY A 384 1.58 9.64 29.20
C GLY A 384 2.12 10.32 27.93
N ILE A 385 1.28 10.93 27.10
CA ILE A 385 1.70 11.71 25.92
C ILE A 385 2.53 12.92 26.35
N LEU A 386 2.02 13.69 27.32
CA LEU A 386 2.70 14.87 27.85
C LEU A 386 4.06 14.50 28.47
N GLU A 387 4.11 13.48 29.32
CA GLU A 387 5.35 13.01 29.94
C GLU A 387 6.33 12.48 28.89
N THR A 388 5.84 11.83 27.84
CA THR A 388 6.68 11.45 26.69
C THR A 388 7.30 12.69 26.04
N CYS A 389 6.53 13.75 25.81
CA CYS A 389 7.04 15.00 25.24
C CYS A 389 8.08 15.67 26.15
N LYS A 390 7.84 15.73 27.46
CA LYS A 390 8.79 16.24 28.47
C LYS A 390 10.11 15.48 28.42
N TRP A 391 10.07 14.15 28.42
CA TRP A 391 11.29 13.36 28.38
C TRP A 391 12.05 13.47 27.06
N ILE A 392 11.35 13.56 25.91
CA ILE A 392 11.99 13.84 24.62
C ILE A 392 12.75 15.18 24.70
N TYR A 393 12.09 16.24 25.18
CA TYR A 393 12.70 17.57 25.31
C TYR A 393 13.90 17.56 26.27
N ASN A 394 13.74 16.93 27.44
CA ASN A 394 14.80 16.84 28.43
C ASN A 394 16.03 16.09 27.89
N LEU A 395 15.83 14.95 27.24
CA LEU A 395 16.91 14.18 26.62
C LEU A 395 17.58 14.96 25.48
N SER A 396 16.81 15.67 24.65
CA SER A 396 17.34 16.43 23.52
C SER A 396 18.16 17.66 23.95
N HIS A 397 17.82 18.23 25.11
CA HIS A 397 18.49 19.40 25.70
C HIS A 397 19.50 19.03 26.82
N GLY A 398 19.69 17.74 27.12
CA GLY A 398 20.62 17.31 28.17
C GLY A 398 20.22 17.79 29.57
N ILE A 399 18.92 17.76 29.87
CA ILE A 399 18.32 18.19 31.13
C ILE A 399 17.92 16.93 31.90
N LEU A 400 18.39 16.79 33.14
CA LEU A 400 17.86 15.82 34.10
C LEU A 400 17.15 16.59 35.23
N PRO A 401 15.81 16.47 35.35
CA PRO A 401 15.08 17.04 36.47
C PRO A 401 15.52 16.36 37.78
N GLU A 402 15.76 17.14 38.84
CA GLU A 402 15.95 16.64 40.20
C GLU A 402 14.64 16.73 41.00
N ASP A 403 14.29 15.65 41.69
CA ASP A 403 13.14 15.61 42.60
C ASP A 403 13.50 16.32 43.91
N GLU A 404 13.19 17.62 44.04
CA GLU A 404 13.12 18.27 45.36
C GLU A 404 11.80 19.01 45.58
N ASP A 405 11.26 18.83 46.79
CA ASP A 405 10.06 19.45 47.33
C ASP A 405 10.13 20.98 47.28
N GLY A 406 9.63 21.55 46.18
CA GLY A 406 9.11 22.91 46.09
C GLY A 406 10.09 24.03 46.46
N ASN A 407 10.91 24.45 45.49
CA ASN A 407 10.97 25.85 45.00
C ASN A 407 12.24 26.21 44.21
N ILE A 408 13.14 25.26 43.90
CA ILE A 408 14.28 25.50 42.98
C ILE A 408 14.52 24.25 42.13
N GLU A 409 14.20 24.31 40.83
CA GLU A 409 14.63 23.28 39.86
C GLU A 409 16.16 23.33 39.74
N VAL A 410 16.87 22.46 40.47
CA VAL A 410 18.28 22.20 40.20
C VAL A 410 18.34 21.30 38.97
N VAL A 411 18.74 21.87 37.84
CA VAL A 411 18.87 21.13 36.58
C VAL A 411 20.28 20.58 36.49
N THR A 412 20.42 19.25 36.58
CA THR A 412 21.68 18.59 36.25
C THR A 412 21.83 18.49 34.73
N LYS A 413 22.92 19.04 34.21
CA LYS A 413 23.26 18.94 32.78
C LYS A 413 23.81 17.55 32.47
N THR A 414 23.19 16.87 31.54
CA THR A 414 23.59 15.57 31.01
C THR A 414 23.96 15.68 29.53
N LYS A 415 24.37 14.57 28.91
CA LYS A 415 24.67 14.52 27.47
C LYS A 415 23.36 14.65 26.67
N GLU A 416 23.30 15.66 25.81
CA GLU A 416 22.24 15.82 24.81
C GLU A 416 22.14 14.59 23.89
N ARG A 417 20.91 14.20 23.55
CA ARG A 417 20.61 13.03 22.72
C ARG A 417 19.96 13.45 21.41
N LYS A 418 20.46 12.93 20.30
CA LYS A 418 19.78 13.02 19.01
C LYS A 418 18.66 11.99 18.96
N ILE A 419 17.42 12.44 18.80
CA ILE A 419 16.22 11.60 18.83
C ILE A 419 15.58 11.62 17.44
N LEU A 420 15.27 10.46 16.88
CA LEU A 420 14.45 10.33 15.68
C LEU A 420 13.09 9.73 16.06
N ILE A 421 12.03 10.49 15.82
CA ILE A 421 10.66 9.99 15.77
C ILE A 421 10.43 9.48 14.34
N HIS A 422 10.03 8.22 14.18
CA HIS A 422 9.84 7.65 12.85
C HIS A 422 8.67 6.69 12.74
N CYS A 423 8.20 6.53 11.51
CA CYS A 423 7.29 5.47 11.10
C CYS A 423 7.65 5.02 9.69
N THR A 424 6.93 4.04 9.14
CA THR A 424 7.27 3.45 7.85
C THR A 424 7.48 4.50 6.76
N ASP A 425 6.55 5.45 6.63
CA ASP A 425 6.61 6.54 5.65
C ASP A 425 7.17 7.86 6.17
N GLY A 426 7.29 8.01 7.48
CA GLY A 426 7.80 9.21 8.15
C GLY A 426 6.83 10.39 8.25
N TYR A 427 5.55 10.18 7.95
CA TYR A 427 4.53 11.24 8.03
C TYR A 427 3.10 10.80 8.36
N THR A 428 2.80 9.50 8.42
CA THR A 428 1.46 9.03 8.78
C THR A 428 1.41 8.66 10.27
N GLU A 429 2.00 7.53 10.65
CA GLU A 429 1.88 7.01 12.03
C GLU A 429 2.58 7.89 13.06
N SER A 430 3.63 8.62 12.66
CA SER A 430 4.38 9.53 13.54
C SER A 430 3.71 10.89 13.78
N THR A 431 2.57 11.17 13.13
CA THR A 431 1.94 12.50 13.15
C THR A 431 1.52 12.94 14.55
N LEU A 432 0.82 12.08 15.28
CA LEU A 432 0.33 12.38 16.62
C LEU A 432 1.46 12.83 17.55
N LEU A 433 2.53 12.03 17.67
CA LEU A 433 3.67 12.34 18.53
C LEU A 433 4.44 13.56 18.03
N GLY A 434 4.66 13.67 16.72
CA GLY A 434 5.40 14.79 16.12
C GLY A 434 4.73 16.14 16.41
N LEU A 435 3.41 16.23 16.24
CA LEU A 435 2.64 17.45 16.54
C LEU A 435 2.57 17.73 18.04
N ALA A 436 2.27 16.71 18.87
CA ALA A 436 2.19 16.88 20.31
C ALA A 436 3.52 17.40 20.89
N TYR A 437 4.64 16.79 20.47
CA TYR A 437 5.97 17.20 20.88
C TYR A 437 6.29 18.62 20.41
N PHE A 438 6.02 18.95 19.14
CA PHE A 438 6.37 20.27 18.61
C PHE A 438 5.55 21.38 19.29
N THR A 439 4.25 21.17 19.52
CA THR A 439 3.43 22.10 20.32
C THR A 439 3.97 22.26 21.73
N TYR A 440 4.35 21.17 22.40
CA TYR A 440 4.97 21.23 23.71
C TYR A 440 6.28 22.03 23.69
N ALA A 441 7.20 21.72 22.77
CA ALA A 441 8.52 22.33 22.71
C ALA A 441 8.48 23.82 22.35
N THR A 442 7.62 24.23 21.42
CA THR A 442 7.58 25.62 20.92
C THR A 442 6.52 26.50 21.57
N GLY A 443 5.57 25.92 22.30
CA GLY A 443 4.42 26.65 22.86
C GLY A 443 3.44 27.16 21.79
N LEU A 444 3.45 26.58 20.58
CA LEU A 444 2.51 26.98 19.52
C LEU A 444 1.18 26.21 19.66
N SER A 445 0.05 26.88 19.43
CA SER A 445 -1.25 26.22 19.30
C SER A 445 -1.20 25.11 18.24
N ILE A 446 -2.03 24.07 18.39
CA ILE A 446 -1.99 22.89 17.49
C ILE A 446 -2.07 23.29 16.00
N PRO A 447 -2.97 24.20 15.57
CA PRO A 447 -3.02 24.60 14.17
C PRO A 447 -1.76 25.35 13.70
N LYS A 448 -1.17 26.21 14.55
CA LYS A 448 0.07 26.92 14.23
C LYS A 448 1.27 25.98 14.18
N ALA A 449 1.38 25.06 15.12
CA ALA A 449 2.42 24.02 15.14
C ALA A 449 2.38 23.20 13.84
N TRP A 450 1.19 22.81 13.40
CA TRP A 450 1.00 22.12 12.12
C TRP A 450 1.52 22.94 10.94
N LEU A 451 1.06 24.19 10.83
CA LEU A 451 1.46 25.09 9.74
C LEU A 451 2.97 25.35 9.74
N GLU A 452 3.57 25.55 10.90
CA GLU A 452 4.99 25.84 11.04
C GLU A 452 5.85 24.62 10.64
N LEU A 453 5.45 23.42 11.06
CA LEU A 453 6.12 22.20 10.62
C LEU A 453 5.98 22.01 9.10
N HIS A 454 4.82 22.34 8.52
CA HIS A 454 4.61 22.19 7.09
C HIS A 454 5.36 23.24 6.24
N ILE A 455 5.24 24.51 6.59
CA ILE A 455 5.75 25.63 5.81
C ILE A 455 7.23 25.85 6.07
N SER A 456 7.62 25.96 7.34
CA SER A 456 8.99 26.30 7.74
C SER A 456 9.88 25.06 7.80
N LYS A 457 9.40 23.96 8.41
CA LYS A 457 10.18 22.71 8.52
C LYS A 457 10.02 21.77 7.33
N LYS A 458 9.16 22.09 6.37
CA LYS A 458 8.88 21.29 5.15
C LYS A 458 8.52 19.84 5.45
N ARG A 459 7.81 19.60 6.55
CA ARG A 459 7.33 18.28 6.96
C ARG A 459 5.90 18.04 6.48
N ASN A 460 5.68 16.87 5.93
CA ASN A 460 4.33 16.38 5.64
C ASN A 460 3.77 15.68 6.89
N PHE A 461 2.46 15.76 7.06
CA PHE A 461 1.71 15.06 8.11
C PHE A 461 0.38 14.58 7.56
N PHE A 462 -0.04 13.45 8.07
CA PHE A 462 -1.39 12.93 7.91
C PHE A 462 -1.94 12.57 9.29
N ALA A 463 -2.92 13.32 9.78
CA ALA A 463 -3.62 13.01 11.03
C ALA A 463 -5.02 12.49 10.74
N TYR A 464 -5.46 11.54 11.55
CA TYR A 464 -6.82 11.05 11.52
C TYR A 464 -7.74 12.04 12.26
N PRO A 465 -9.06 12.07 11.97
CA PRO A 465 -10.00 12.93 12.69
C PRO A 465 -9.95 12.75 14.21
N GLN A 466 -9.70 11.53 14.67
CA GLN A 466 -9.53 11.20 16.08
C GLN A 466 -8.28 11.86 16.69
N ASP A 467 -7.16 11.90 15.96
CA ASP A 467 -5.94 12.57 16.42
C ASP A 467 -6.16 14.07 16.56
N VAL A 468 -6.87 14.69 15.61
CA VAL A 468 -7.22 16.11 15.69
C VAL A 468 -8.04 16.37 16.95
N SER A 469 -9.06 15.55 17.21
CA SER A 469 -9.88 15.66 18.42
C SER A 469 -9.09 15.47 19.72
N LEU A 470 -8.17 14.50 19.73
CA LEU A 470 -7.29 14.22 20.87
C LEU A 470 -6.33 15.38 21.12
N LEU A 471 -5.60 15.82 20.09
CA LEU A 471 -4.64 16.93 20.15
C LEU A 471 -5.30 18.21 20.64
N THR A 472 -6.49 18.55 20.14
CA THR A 472 -7.26 19.71 20.61
C THR A 472 -7.64 19.58 22.08
N THR A 473 -7.98 18.38 22.53
CA THR A 473 -8.36 18.11 23.93
C THR A 473 -7.17 18.21 24.89
N ILE A 474 -5.98 17.74 24.48
CA ILE A 474 -4.77 17.79 25.31
C ILE A 474 -3.97 19.09 25.14
N ALA A 475 -4.31 19.95 24.16
CA ALA A 475 -3.61 21.20 23.87
C ALA A 475 -3.40 22.10 25.10
N PRO A 476 -4.40 22.36 25.97
CA PRO A 476 -4.18 23.19 27.17
C PRO A 476 -3.07 22.65 28.07
N ARG A 477 -2.95 21.32 28.15
CA ARG A 477 -1.96 20.63 29.01
C ARG A 477 -0.56 20.69 28.41
N LEU A 478 -0.44 20.47 27.10
CA LEU A 478 0.83 20.58 26.39
C LEU A 478 1.38 22.02 26.48
N LEU A 479 0.50 23.01 26.31
CA LEU A 479 0.86 24.42 26.35
C LEU A 479 1.18 24.90 27.77
N SER A 480 0.44 24.47 28.79
CA SER A 480 0.69 24.90 30.18
C SER A 480 2.04 24.42 30.71
N GLU A 481 2.44 23.22 30.30
CA GLU A 481 3.68 22.57 30.73
C GLU A 481 4.85 22.85 29.79
N SER A 482 4.61 23.59 28.70
CA SER A 482 5.63 23.96 27.73
C SER A 482 6.75 24.78 28.40
N PRO A 483 8.03 24.49 28.09
CA PRO A 483 9.15 25.29 28.58
C PRO A 483 9.07 26.78 28.19
N VAL A 484 8.33 27.12 27.14
CA VAL A 484 8.12 28.50 26.66
C VAL A 484 7.14 29.28 27.56
N HIS A 485 6.15 28.58 28.16
CA HIS A 485 5.02 29.20 28.87
C HIS A 485 5.12 29.16 30.40
N ARG A 486 6.29 28.84 30.98
CA ARG A 486 6.50 28.77 32.44
C ARG A 486 6.05 30.01 33.24
N LYS A 487 5.92 31.17 32.60
CA LYS A 487 5.51 32.45 33.21
C LYS A 487 4.19 33.00 32.66
N SER A 488 3.53 32.30 31.75
CA SER A 488 2.27 32.70 31.14
C SER A 488 1.10 32.46 32.11
N SER A 489 0.05 33.26 32.03
CA SER A 489 -1.15 33.03 32.85
C SER A 489 -1.99 31.87 32.28
N LEU A 490 -2.74 31.18 33.14
CA LEU A 490 -3.66 30.12 32.71
C LEU A 490 -4.72 30.61 31.72
N LEU A 491 -5.11 31.89 31.81
CA LEU A 491 -6.05 32.51 30.88
C LEU A 491 -5.43 32.60 29.48
N ASP A 492 -4.20 33.12 29.37
CA ASP A 492 -3.51 33.23 28.08
C ASP A 492 -3.29 31.87 27.42
N ILE A 493 -2.93 30.85 28.21
CA ILE A 493 -2.75 29.47 27.73
C ILE A 493 -4.08 28.88 27.23
N THR A 494 -5.18 29.13 27.96
CA THR A 494 -6.50 28.62 27.58
C THR A 494 -7.00 29.27 26.29
N ASP A 495 -6.75 30.57 26.11
CA ASP A 495 -7.12 31.29 24.90
C ASP A 495 -6.28 30.83 23.70
N LEU A 496 -4.97 30.60 23.91
CA LEU A 496 -4.10 30.02 22.88
C LEU A 496 -4.50 28.60 22.48
N ALA A 497 -4.93 27.77 23.43
CA ALA A 497 -5.37 26.41 23.16
C ALA A 497 -6.68 26.34 22.35
N LYS A 498 -7.50 27.40 22.40
CA LYS A 498 -8.74 27.55 21.65
C LYS A 498 -8.55 28.22 20.29
N GLU A 499 -7.33 28.55 19.92
CA GLU A 499 -7.05 29.19 18.64
C GLU A 499 -7.45 28.26 17.49
N GLU A 500 -8.33 28.76 16.64
CA GLU A 500 -8.76 28.09 15.40
C GLU A 500 -8.32 28.92 14.19
N PRO A 501 -7.99 28.29 13.05
CA PRO A 501 -7.68 29.02 11.82
C PRO A 501 -8.90 29.83 11.34
N GLU A 502 -8.67 31.05 10.87
CA GLU A 502 -9.73 31.97 10.39
C GLU A 502 -10.60 31.42 9.23
N TRP A 503 -10.17 30.34 8.59
CA TRP A 503 -10.87 29.71 7.45
C TRP A 503 -11.78 28.55 7.84
N MET A 504 -11.83 28.17 9.13
CA MET A 504 -12.87 27.31 9.69
C MET A 504 -14.11 28.13 10.04
#